data_AF-A0A3D0KP70-F1
#
_entry.id   AF-A0A3D0KP70-F1
#
_cell.length_a   1.000
_cell.length_b   1.000
_cell.length_c   1.000
_cell.angle_alpha   90.00
_cell.angle_beta   90.00
_cell.angle_gamma   90.00
#
_symmetry.space_group_name_H-M   'P 1'
#
loop_
_entity.id
_entity.type
_entity.pdbx_description
1 polymer ?
#
loop_
_entity_poly.entity_id
_entity_poly.type
_entity_poly.pdbx_seq_one_letter_code
_entity_poly.pdbx_strand_id
1 'polypeptide(L)'
;LSYDFGVSINAEELEKDSFYTEGNTVVVTFTTKLTENAKLASAIPNADGLKYENKSGKSNEVKGNTVNVYTYKIKVVKVDADSTTTKLSGAKFKIYRNYDDATKTLSNEIEESAETDRNGEVTFNHKFAEGTYYVQESQAPTNYNLNTAVFEVKIEKGSSALSDGVYSNLQITDTKTKLPETGGAGTMVFTIVGASLIVAAGILLAVVLKKRSK
;
A
#
# COMPACT_ATOMS: atom_id res chain seq x y z
N LEU A 1 5.26 -27.11 11.27
CA LEU A 1 6.62 -27.69 11.15
C LEU A 1 7.55 -26.77 11.93
N SER A 2 8.23 -27.30 12.95
CA SER A 2 9.34 -26.60 13.61
C SER A 2 10.62 -26.98 12.87
N TYR A 3 11.48 -26.01 12.60
CA TYR A 3 12.78 -26.26 11.99
C TYR A 3 13.84 -25.84 13.00
N ASP A 4 14.74 -26.76 13.32
CA ASP A 4 15.86 -26.48 14.21
C ASP A 4 17.07 -26.15 13.34
N PHE A 5 17.66 -24.98 13.57
CA PHE A 5 18.95 -24.60 13.01
C PHE A 5 20.00 -24.78 14.11
N GLY A 6 21.05 -25.55 13.82
CA GLY A 6 22.13 -25.83 14.76
C GLY A 6 23.49 -25.46 14.18
N VAL A 7 24.34 -24.89 15.02
CA VAL A 7 25.77 -24.70 14.75
C VAL A 7 26.54 -25.56 15.74
N SER A 8 27.44 -26.39 15.21
CA SER A 8 28.33 -27.23 16.02
C SER A 8 29.75 -26.69 15.95
N ILE A 9 30.38 -26.53 17.11
CA ILE A 9 31.80 -26.18 17.21
C ILE A 9 32.59 -27.49 17.21
N ASN A 10 33.63 -27.57 16.38
CA ASN A 10 34.44 -28.77 16.30
C ASN A 10 35.29 -28.96 17.56
N ALA A 11 35.76 -30.20 17.78
CA ALA A 11 36.53 -30.55 18.96
C ALA A 11 37.86 -29.78 19.05
N GLU A 12 38.55 -29.57 17.92
CA GLU A 12 39.84 -28.86 17.89
C GLU A 12 39.74 -27.42 18.42
N GLU A 13 38.65 -26.72 18.12
CA GLU A 13 38.41 -25.37 18.63
C GLU A 13 38.07 -25.38 20.12
N LEU A 14 37.27 -26.36 20.56
CA LEU A 14 36.91 -26.53 21.97
C LEU A 14 38.08 -26.98 22.86
N GLU A 15 39.19 -27.46 22.28
CA GLU A 15 40.40 -27.85 23.01
C GLU A 15 41.36 -26.68 23.25
N LYS A 16 41.16 -25.52 22.61
CA LYS A 16 42.01 -24.35 22.79
C LYS A 16 41.64 -23.62 24.09
N ASP A 17 42.62 -23.41 24.98
CA ASP A 17 42.41 -22.61 26.21
C ASP A 17 41.85 -21.21 25.91
N SER A 18 42.26 -20.63 24.77
CA SER A 18 41.78 -19.33 24.31
C SER A 18 40.26 -19.27 24.15
N PHE A 19 39.62 -20.40 23.84
CA PHE A 19 38.17 -20.51 23.67
C PHE A 19 37.43 -20.14 24.97
N TYR A 20 38.00 -20.48 26.12
CA TYR A 20 37.40 -20.28 27.44
C TYR A 20 37.91 -19.01 28.15
N THR A 21 38.69 -18.18 27.47
CA THR A 21 39.13 -16.90 28.02
C THR A 21 37.93 -16.04 28.37
N GLU A 22 37.98 -15.40 29.55
CA GLU A 22 36.93 -14.47 29.99
C GLU A 22 36.71 -13.38 28.92
N GLY A 23 35.44 -13.14 28.57
CA GLY A 23 35.06 -12.19 27.54
C GLY A 23 35.02 -12.75 26.11
N ASN A 24 35.46 -14.00 25.88
CA ASN A 24 35.26 -14.64 24.58
C ASN A 24 33.79 -15.03 24.38
N THR A 25 33.21 -14.69 23.24
CA THR A 25 31.79 -14.94 22.94
C THR A 25 31.62 -15.65 21.61
N VAL A 26 30.78 -16.68 21.58
CA VAL A 26 30.32 -17.31 20.33
C VAL A 26 29.06 -16.57 19.87
N VAL A 27 29.12 -15.95 18.70
CA VAL A 27 27.99 -15.24 18.09
C VAL A 27 27.51 -16.00 16.86
N VAL A 28 26.23 -16.38 16.86
CA VAL A 28 25.59 -17.02 15.71
C VAL A 28 24.54 -16.07 15.15
N THR A 29 24.75 -15.62 13.92
CA THR A 29 23.80 -14.78 13.18
C THR A 29 23.29 -15.56 11.97
N PHE A 30 21.97 -15.67 11.85
CA PHE A 30 21.31 -16.23 10.68
C PHE A 30 20.11 -15.38 10.29
N THR A 31 19.67 -15.49 9.04
CA THR A 31 18.46 -14.83 8.56
C THR A 31 17.47 -15.86 8.05
N THR A 32 16.19 -15.59 8.27
CA THR A 32 15.09 -16.41 7.76
C THR A 32 13.97 -15.49 7.27
N LYS A 33 13.09 -16.02 6.41
CA LYS A 33 11.96 -15.28 5.85
C LYS A 33 10.65 -15.86 6.38
N LEU A 34 9.71 -14.98 6.73
CA LEU A 34 8.35 -15.40 7.05
C LEU A 34 7.68 -16.03 5.83
N THR A 35 7.13 -17.22 6.01
CA THR A 35 6.40 -17.94 4.97
C THR A 35 5.05 -17.30 4.69
N GLU A 36 4.44 -17.60 3.54
CA GLU A 36 3.08 -17.12 3.18
C GLU A 36 2.00 -17.50 4.21
N ASN A 37 2.24 -18.54 4.99
CA ASN A 37 1.31 -19.05 5.99
C ASN A 37 1.54 -18.45 7.39
N ALA A 38 2.39 -17.43 7.51
CA ALA A 38 2.61 -16.73 8.78
C ALA A 38 1.30 -16.15 9.30
N LYS A 39 0.97 -16.45 10.56
CA LYS A 39 -0.25 -15.93 11.21
C LYS A 39 -0.10 -14.43 11.45
N LEU A 40 -1.10 -13.66 11.03
CA LEU A 40 -1.14 -12.22 11.27
C LEU A 40 -1.42 -11.91 12.74
N ALA A 41 -0.87 -10.80 13.24
CA ALA A 41 -1.03 -10.28 14.61
C ALA A 41 -0.83 -11.30 15.75
N SER A 42 -0.15 -12.41 15.47
CA SER A 42 0.10 -13.49 16.41
C SER A 42 1.60 -13.64 16.64
N ALA A 43 1.98 -14.05 17.84
CA ALA A 43 3.39 -14.27 18.15
C ALA A 43 3.95 -15.41 17.30
N ILE A 44 5.05 -15.14 16.59
CA ILE A 44 5.84 -16.13 15.88
C ILE A 44 7.16 -16.27 16.66
N PRO A 45 7.25 -17.25 17.58
CA PRO A 45 8.40 -17.38 18.46
C PRO A 45 9.62 -17.93 17.71
N ASN A 46 10.79 -17.37 18.03
CA ASN A 46 12.09 -17.92 17.71
C ASN A 46 12.88 -18.07 19.02
N ALA A 47 13.24 -19.30 19.36
CA ALA A 47 13.92 -19.64 20.61
C ALA A 47 15.32 -20.18 20.32
N ASP A 48 16.29 -19.83 21.15
CA ASP A 48 17.64 -20.39 21.12
C ASP A 48 17.92 -21.29 22.34
N GLY A 49 19.04 -21.99 22.27
CA GLY A 49 19.52 -22.87 23.32
C GLY A 49 20.90 -23.41 23.02
N LEU A 50 21.64 -23.72 24.09
CA LEU A 50 22.97 -24.32 24.02
C LEU A 50 22.91 -25.74 24.55
N LYS A 51 23.34 -26.69 23.72
CA LYS A 51 23.56 -28.09 24.14
C LYS A 51 25.05 -28.36 24.11
N TYR A 52 25.58 -28.93 25.20
CA TYR A 52 26.99 -29.29 25.29
C TYR A 52 27.18 -30.60 26.05
N GLU A 53 28.24 -31.32 25.71
CA GLU A 53 28.60 -32.59 26.32
C GLU A 53 30.05 -32.54 26.75
N ASN A 54 30.35 -33.06 27.94
CA ASN A 54 31.71 -33.14 28.43
C ASN A 54 32.39 -34.46 28.02
N LYS A 55 33.71 -34.57 28.23
CA LYS A 55 34.49 -35.77 27.90
C LYS A 55 34.02 -37.06 28.59
N SER A 56 33.21 -36.96 29.65
CA SER A 56 32.61 -38.11 30.34
C SER A 56 31.27 -38.55 29.75
N GLY A 57 30.83 -37.94 28.64
CA GLY A 57 29.53 -38.23 28.00
C GLY A 57 28.34 -37.61 28.74
N LYS A 58 28.55 -36.68 29.67
CA LYS A 58 27.45 -36.00 30.37
C LYS A 58 27.00 -34.79 29.53
N SER A 59 25.82 -34.91 28.94
CA SER A 59 25.17 -33.82 28.20
C SER A 59 24.41 -32.88 29.13
N ASN A 60 24.40 -31.59 28.79
CA ASN A 60 23.63 -30.55 29.46
C ASN A 60 22.96 -29.66 28.41
N GLU A 61 21.90 -28.99 28.81
CA GLU A 61 21.17 -28.04 27.99
C GLU A 61 20.92 -26.76 28.77
N VAL A 62 21.25 -25.63 28.16
CA VAL A 62 20.92 -24.30 28.64
C VAL A 62 19.85 -23.77 27.70
N LYS A 63 18.64 -23.56 28.22
CA LYS A 63 17.59 -22.87 27.48
C LYS A 63 17.99 -21.42 27.30
N GLY A 64 17.91 -20.93 26.07
CA GLY A 64 18.14 -19.54 25.76
C GLY A 64 16.88 -18.70 25.94
N ASN A 65 16.86 -17.58 25.23
CA ASN A 65 15.77 -16.64 25.16
C ASN A 65 14.78 -17.01 24.05
N THR A 66 13.58 -16.45 24.13
CA THR A 66 12.62 -16.49 23.03
C THR A 66 12.29 -15.07 22.62
N VAL A 67 12.46 -14.79 21.34
CA VAL A 67 12.02 -13.53 20.72
C VAL A 67 10.82 -13.80 19.84
N ASN A 68 9.86 -12.88 19.82
CA ASN A 68 8.65 -13.01 19.03
C ASN A 68 8.66 -12.03 17.87
N VAL A 69 8.36 -12.52 16.68
CA VAL A 69 8.10 -11.68 15.51
C VAL A 69 6.58 -11.61 15.27
N TYR A 70 6.11 -10.47 14.79
CA TYR A 70 4.73 -10.24 14.40
C TYR A 70 4.70 -9.73 12.96
N THR A 71 3.61 -10.02 12.25
CA THR A 71 3.39 -9.53 10.90
C THR A 71 1.95 -9.11 10.69
N TYR A 72 1.76 -8.17 9.76
CA TYR A 72 0.51 -7.50 9.46
C TYR A 72 0.32 -7.35 7.95
N LYS A 73 -0.90 -7.01 7.54
CA LYS A 73 -1.23 -6.57 6.18
C LYS A 73 -1.83 -5.17 6.21
N ILE A 74 -1.80 -4.48 5.07
CA ILE A 74 -2.42 -3.16 4.91
C ILE A 74 -3.52 -3.27 3.85
N LYS A 75 -4.71 -2.78 4.19
CA LYS A 75 -5.87 -2.69 3.31
C LYS A 75 -6.18 -1.23 3.01
N VAL A 76 -6.41 -0.93 1.73
CA VAL A 76 -6.92 0.35 1.24
C VAL A 76 -8.38 0.18 0.87
N VAL A 77 -9.21 1.17 1.24
CA VAL A 77 -10.59 1.30 0.75
C VAL A 77 -10.70 2.57 -0.08
N LYS A 78 -11.09 2.41 -1.33
CA LYS A 78 -11.14 3.48 -2.33
C LYS A 78 -12.57 3.93 -2.58
N VAL A 79 -12.79 5.24 -2.44
CA VAL A 79 -14.12 5.83 -2.50
C VAL A 79 -14.15 7.13 -3.32
N ASP A 80 -15.36 7.55 -3.70
CA ASP A 80 -15.61 8.86 -4.30
C ASP A 80 -15.48 9.96 -3.22
N ALA A 81 -14.86 11.10 -3.57
CA ALA A 81 -14.66 12.22 -2.66
C ALA A 81 -15.96 12.94 -2.26
N ASP A 82 -16.95 13.00 -3.15
CA ASP A 82 -18.26 13.60 -2.90
C ASP A 82 -19.20 12.62 -2.18
N SER A 83 -18.92 11.31 -2.24
CA SER A 83 -19.73 10.27 -1.59
C SER A 83 -18.91 9.04 -1.17
N THR A 84 -18.54 8.94 0.11
CA THR A 84 -17.72 7.85 0.66
C THR A 84 -18.41 6.47 0.67
N THR A 85 -19.73 6.44 0.42
CA THR A 85 -20.49 5.20 0.20
C THR A 85 -20.32 4.64 -1.21
N THR A 86 -19.90 5.48 -2.17
CA THR A 86 -19.58 5.08 -3.53
C THR A 86 -18.18 4.48 -3.55
N LYS A 87 -18.09 3.17 -3.76
CA LYS A 87 -16.83 2.42 -3.82
C LYS A 87 -16.25 2.40 -5.24
N LEU A 88 -14.93 2.51 -5.37
CA LEU A 88 -14.27 2.66 -6.67
C LEU A 88 -13.32 1.50 -6.96
N SER A 89 -13.63 0.75 -8.01
CA SER A 89 -12.77 -0.32 -8.56
C SER A 89 -11.80 0.23 -9.61
N GLY A 90 -10.64 -0.42 -9.76
CA GLY A 90 -9.66 -0.11 -10.81
C GLY A 90 -8.51 0.82 -10.38
N ALA A 91 -8.42 1.19 -9.10
CA ALA A 91 -7.28 1.95 -8.58
C ALA A 91 -6.11 1.03 -8.22
N LYS A 92 -4.87 1.49 -8.40
CA LYS A 92 -3.66 0.81 -7.90
C LYS A 92 -2.87 1.71 -6.97
N PHE A 93 -2.16 1.07 -6.05
CA PHE A 93 -1.37 1.76 -5.03
C PHE A 93 0.03 1.19 -4.95
N LYS A 94 0.99 2.06 -4.67
CA LYS A 94 2.35 1.68 -4.28
C LYS A 94 2.54 2.00 -2.81
N ILE A 95 3.34 1.18 -2.14
CA ILE A 95 3.69 1.40 -0.74
C ILE A 95 5.20 1.46 -0.53
N TYR A 96 5.62 2.41 0.30
CA TYR A 96 7.01 2.79 0.51
C TYR A 96 7.37 2.81 1.99
N ARG A 97 8.68 2.67 2.27
CA ARG A 97 9.22 2.85 3.63
C ARG A 97 9.46 4.32 3.98
N ASN A 98 9.79 5.15 2.99
CA ASN A 98 10.11 6.56 3.19
C ASN A 98 9.14 7.46 2.42
N TYR A 99 8.80 8.61 3.03
CA TYR A 99 7.89 9.60 2.43
C TYR A 99 8.46 10.20 1.14
N ASP A 100 9.76 10.54 1.15
CA ASP A 100 10.45 11.11 -0.01
C ASP A 100 10.43 10.19 -1.23
N ASP A 101 10.52 8.88 -1.01
CA ASP A 101 10.49 7.88 -2.08
C ASP A 101 9.09 7.79 -2.70
N ALA A 102 8.04 7.84 -1.84
CA ALA A 102 6.65 7.86 -2.27
C ALA A 102 6.31 9.12 -3.08
N THR A 103 6.72 10.30 -2.60
CA THR A 103 6.45 11.57 -3.29
C THR A 103 7.17 11.70 -4.64
N LYS A 104 8.36 11.09 -4.77
CA LYS A 104 9.12 11.06 -6.02
C LYS A 104 8.71 9.91 -6.93
N THR A 105 7.84 9.01 -6.48
CA THR A 105 7.40 7.81 -7.21
C THR A 105 8.60 6.99 -7.72
N LEU A 106 9.59 6.79 -6.84
CA LEU A 106 10.78 6.01 -7.18
C LEU A 106 10.43 4.52 -7.34
N SER A 107 11.30 3.78 -8.02
CA SER A 107 11.14 2.33 -8.28
C SER A 107 11.58 1.43 -7.11
N ASN A 108 11.62 1.97 -5.89
CA ASN A 108 11.99 1.26 -4.66
C ASN A 108 10.78 1.04 -3.74
N GLU A 109 9.59 0.93 -4.30
CA GLU A 109 8.40 0.49 -3.58
C GLU A 109 8.62 -0.89 -2.94
N ILE A 110 7.93 -1.12 -1.84
CA ILE A 110 7.87 -2.43 -1.18
C ILE A 110 6.99 -3.38 -2.01
N GLU A 111 5.87 -2.86 -2.53
CA GLU A 111 4.88 -3.58 -3.32
C GLU A 111 4.05 -2.57 -4.14
N GLU A 112 3.66 -2.95 -5.35
CA GLU A 112 2.53 -2.36 -6.07
C GLU A 112 1.33 -3.32 -5.96
N SER A 113 0.17 -2.78 -5.61
CA SER A 113 -1.04 -3.56 -5.37
C SER A 113 -1.67 -4.09 -6.67
N ALA A 114 -2.56 -5.07 -6.54
CA ALA A 114 -3.58 -5.33 -7.55
C ALA A 114 -4.54 -4.12 -7.68
N GLU A 115 -5.46 -4.17 -8.63
CA GLU A 115 -6.52 -3.17 -8.73
C GLU A 115 -7.54 -3.32 -7.58
N THR A 116 -8.10 -2.21 -7.12
CA THR A 116 -9.23 -2.24 -6.20
C THR A 116 -10.41 -2.99 -6.80
N ASP A 117 -11.01 -3.86 -6.01
CA ASP A 117 -12.13 -4.69 -6.42
C ASP A 117 -13.44 -3.89 -6.52
N ARG A 118 -14.56 -4.58 -6.77
CA ARG A 118 -15.90 -3.98 -6.87
C ARG A 118 -16.39 -3.34 -5.57
N ASN A 119 -15.80 -3.69 -4.43
CA ASN A 119 -16.05 -3.08 -3.13
C ASN A 119 -15.10 -1.91 -2.85
N GLY A 120 -14.26 -1.55 -3.82
CA GLY A 120 -13.23 -0.53 -3.70
C GLY A 120 -12.07 -0.96 -2.81
N GLU A 121 -11.92 -2.25 -2.52
CA GLU A 121 -10.91 -2.73 -1.58
C GLU A 121 -9.70 -3.33 -2.30
N VAL A 122 -8.52 -3.11 -1.74
CA VAL A 122 -7.32 -3.86 -2.09
C VAL A 122 -6.47 -4.06 -0.85
N THR A 123 -5.89 -5.26 -0.70
CA THR A 123 -4.97 -5.58 0.39
C THR A 123 -3.59 -5.89 -0.18
N PHE A 124 -2.56 -5.23 0.34
CA PHE A 124 -1.17 -5.55 0.04
C PHE A 124 -0.82 -6.93 0.60
N ASN A 125 -0.18 -7.77 -0.20
CA ASN A 125 0.16 -9.13 0.19
C ASN A 125 1.44 -9.22 1.01
N HIS A 126 2.27 -8.17 0.97
CA HIS A 126 3.48 -8.08 1.77
C HIS A 126 3.18 -8.22 3.27
N LYS A 127 4.18 -8.78 3.97
CA LYS A 127 4.16 -9.07 5.41
C LYS A 127 4.84 -7.93 6.15
N PHE A 128 4.04 -6.94 6.56
CA PHE A 128 4.56 -5.75 7.20
C PHE A 128 4.90 -6.02 8.66
N ALA A 129 6.07 -5.55 9.08
CA ALA A 129 6.39 -5.42 10.49
C ALA A 129 5.69 -4.19 11.09
N GLU A 130 5.80 -4.02 12.40
CA GLU A 130 5.45 -2.75 13.04
C GLU A 130 6.32 -1.61 12.49
N GLY A 131 5.74 -0.42 12.39
CA GLY A 131 6.41 0.78 11.89
C GLY A 131 5.52 1.63 10.98
N THR A 132 6.16 2.65 10.41
CA THR A 132 5.51 3.61 9.52
C THR A 132 5.78 3.28 8.05
N TYR A 133 4.76 3.44 7.23
CA TYR A 133 4.75 3.21 5.79
C TYR A 133 3.96 4.31 5.09
N TYR A 134 4.19 4.46 3.77
CA TYR A 134 3.58 5.52 2.97
C TYR A 134 2.93 4.93 1.72
N VAL A 135 1.63 5.18 1.54
CA VAL A 135 0.83 4.68 0.43
C VAL A 135 0.58 5.82 -0.56
N GLN A 136 0.81 5.56 -1.84
CA GLN A 136 0.57 6.48 -2.95
C GLN A 136 -0.33 5.80 -3.97
N GLU A 137 -1.32 6.51 -4.51
CA GLU A 137 -2.05 6.02 -5.68
C GLU A 137 -1.16 6.11 -6.94
N SER A 138 -1.00 4.99 -7.65
CA SER A 138 -0.24 4.91 -8.91
C SER A 138 -1.14 4.89 -10.15
N GLN A 139 -2.39 4.48 -9.99
CA GLN A 139 -3.40 4.44 -11.06
C GLN A 139 -4.76 4.82 -10.48
N ALA A 140 -5.41 5.82 -11.06
CA ALA A 140 -6.77 6.21 -10.69
C ALA A 140 -7.81 5.27 -11.32
N PRO A 141 -9.00 5.10 -10.72
CA PRO A 141 -10.15 4.50 -11.38
C PRO A 141 -10.54 5.23 -12.67
N THR A 142 -11.19 4.53 -13.59
CA THR A 142 -11.74 5.11 -14.82
C THR A 142 -12.70 6.26 -14.52
N ASN A 143 -12.50 7.42 -15.18
CA ASN A 143 -13.24 8.67 -14.97
C ASN A 143 -13.01 9.38 -13.63
N TYR A 144 -11.88 9.11 -12.95
CA TYR A 144 -11.43 9.84 -11.77
C TYR A 144 -10.06 10.46 -11.99
N ASN A 145 -9.79 11.57 -11.29
CA ASN A 145 -8.47 12.19 -11.28
C ASN A 145 -7.56 11.42 -10.31
N LEU A 146 -6.32 11.19 -10.72
CA LEU A 146 -5.28 10.60 -9.86
C LEU A 146 -5.05 11.45 -8.61
N ASN A 147 -5.14 10.83 -7.44
CA ASN A 147 -4.82 11.46 -6.18
C ASN A 147 -3.31 11.38 -5.92
N THR A 148 -2.63 12.51 -6.05
CA THR A 148 -1.17 12.61 -5.88
C THR A 148 -0.74 12.74 -4.42
N ALA A 149 -1.66 12.73 -3.46
CA ALA A 149 -1.32 12.76 -2.05
C ALA A 149 -0.67 11.44 -1.61
N VAL A 150 0.21 11.55 -0.61
CA VAL A 150 0.85 10.41 0.05
C VAL A 150 0.21 10.22 1.43
N PHE A 151 -0.19 9.00 1.74
CA PHE A 151 -0.91 8.64 2.95
C PHE A 151 -0.01 7.86 3.90
N GLU A 152 0.14 8.35 5.13
CA GLU A 152 0.89 7.65 6.18
C GLU A 152 0.06 6.51 6.79
N VAL A 153 0.68 5.36 6.98
CA VAL A 153 0.15 4.20 7.70
C VAL A 153 1.11 3.85 8.83
N LYS A 154 0.62 3.90 10.06
CA LYS A 154 1.38 3.52 11.25
C LYS A 154 0.84 2.21 11.82
N ILE A 155 1.62 1.13 11.67
CA ILE A 155 1.30 -0.17 12.24
C ILE A 155 1.95 -0.27 13.61
N GLU A 156 1.11 -0.38 14.64
CA GLU A 156 1.50 -0.66 16.01
C GLU A 156 0.72 -1.85 16.52
N LYS A 157 1.39 -2.77 17.22
CA LYS A 157 0.71 -3.92 17.82
C LYS A 157 -0.38 -3.45 18.79
N GLY A 158 -1.59 -3.98 18.63
CA GLY A 158 -2.75 -3.63 19.45
C GLY A 158 -3.46 -2.33 19.06
N SER A 159 -3.05 -1.69 17.95
CA SER A 159 -3.77 -0.55 17.39
C SER A 159 -5.22 -0.90 17.06
N SER A 160 -6.15 0.01 17.37
CA SER A 160 -7.57 -0.12 17.00
C SER A 160 -7.82 -0.08 15.48
N ALA A 161 -6.85 0.40 14.70
CA ALA A 161 -6.89 0.35 13.24
C ALA A 161 -6.64 -1.06 12.67
N LEU A 162 -6.25 -2.02 13.51
CA LEU A 162 -6.04 -3.42 13.12
C LEU A 162 -7.30 -4.25 13.41
N SER A 163 -7.75 -4.98 12.39
CA SER A 163 -8.73 -6.06 12.52
C SER A 163 -8.07 -7.35 12.05
N ASP A 164 -7.94 -8.34 12.93
CA ASP A 164 -7.27 -9.63 12.65
C ASP A 164 -5.89 -9.50 11.98
N GLY A 165 -5.14 -8.47 12.37
CA GLY A 165 -3.80 -8.17 11.84
C GLY A 165 -3.77 -7.51 10.46
N VAL A 166 -4.91 -7.03 9.98
CA VAL A 166 -5.02 -6.17 8.80
C VAL A 166 -5.29 -4.73 9.23
N TYR A 167 -4.41 -3.81 8.85
CA TYR A 167 -4.64 -2.38 9.00
C TYR A 167 -5.71 -1.93 7.99
N SER A 168 -6.87 -1.49 8.46
CA SER A 168 -8.04 -1.24 7.60
C SER A 168 -8.58 0.19 7.64
N ASN A 169 -7.97 1.07 8.44
CA ASN A 169 -8.39 2.47 8.58
C ASN A 169 -7.86 3.41 7.48
N LEU A 170 -7.37 2.87 6.36
CA LEU A 170 -6.89 3.67 5.24
C LEU A 170 -7.98 3.78 4.16
N GLN A 171 -8.74 4.87 4.24
CA GLN A 171 -9.68 5.25 3.20
C GLN A 171 -9.09 6.37 2.33
N ILE A 172 -9.03 6.15 1.02
CA ILE A 172 -8.52 7.13 0.05
C ILE A 172 -9.68 7.55 -0.86
N THR A 173 -9.73 8.84 -1.23
CA THR A 173 -10.82 9.43 -2.02
C THR A 173 -10.30 9.96 -3.36
N ASP A 174 -11.08 9.85 -4.44
CA ASP A 174 -10.82 10.62 -5.68
C ASP A 174 -11.99 11.50 -6.06
N THR A 175 -11.63 12.60 -6.71
CA THR A 175 -12.56 13.46 -7.42
C THR A 175 -12.83 12.94 -8.83
N LYS A 176 -14.08 12.97 -9.24
CA LYS A 176 -14.48 12.61 -10.61
C LYS A 176 -13.87 13.55 -11.64
N THR A 177 -13.50 13.03 -12.81
CA THR A 177 -13.06 13.89 -13.93
C THR A 177 -14.22 14.78 -14.35
N LYS A 178 -13.99 16.10 -14.39
CA LYS A 178 -14.91 17.03 -15.03
C LYS A 178 -14.51 17.11 -16.49
N LEU A 179 -15.31 16.53 -17.38
CA LEU A 179 -15.18 16.85 -18.81
C LEU A 179 -15.42 18.36 -18.97
N PRO A 180 -14.65 19.07 -19.82
CA PRO A 180 -15.04 20.42 -20.18
C PRO A 180 -16.42 20.35 -20.81
N GLU A 181 -17.39 21.08 -20.26
CA GLU A 181 -18.62 21.36 -20.98
C GLU A 181 -18.26 22.17 -22.22
N THR A 182 -18.08 21.51 -23.36
CA THR A 182 -17.84 22.18 -24.65
C THR A 182 -19.09 22.90 -25.19
N GLY A 183 -20.08 23.10 -24.32
CA GLY A 183 -21.24 23.99 -24.50
C GLY A 183 -21.16 25.30 -23.70
N GLY A 184 -19.98 25.70 -23.21
CA GLY A 184 -19.80 26.96 -22.45
C GLY A 184 -20.26 28.23 -23.21
N ALA A 185 -20.18 29.39 -22.53
CA ALA A 185 -20.72 30.67 -22.99
C ALA A 185 -20.45 31.04 -24.47
N GLY A 186 -19.31 30.60 -25.03
CA GLY A 186 -18.98 30.79 -26.45
C GLY A 186 -20.03 30.22 -27.41
N THR A 187 -20.53 28.99 -27.16
CA THR A 187 -21.56 28.37 -28.02
C THR A 187 -22.87 29.15 -27.95
N MET A 188 -23.29 29.59 -26.75
CA MET A 188 -24.49 30.42 -26.60
C MET A 188 -24.41 31.72 -27.39
N VAL A 189 -23.26 32.41 -27.40
CA VAL A 189 -23.07 33.63 -28.20
C VAL A 189 -23.26 33.34 -29.69
N PHE A 190 -22.64 32.28 -30.22
CA PHE A 190 -22.80 31.90 -31.63
C PHE A 190 -24.24 31.49 -31.98
N THR A 191 -24.93 30.76 -31.09
CA THR A 191 -26.32 30.35 -31.32
C THR A 191 -27.26 31.56 -31.32
N ILE A 192 -27.10 32.49 -30.37
CA ILE A 192 -27.94 33.70 -30.26
C ILE A 192 -27.72 34.61 -31.47
N VAL A 193 -26.46 34.88 -31.83
CA VAL A 193 -26.13 35.71 -33.00
C VAL A 193 -26.63 35.05 -34.29
N GLY A 194 -26.40 33.74 -34.44
CA GLY A 194 -26.88 32.98 -35.60
C GLY A 194 -28.41 33.01 -35.74
N ALA A 195 -29.13 32.74 -34.65
CA ALA A 195 -30.60 32.80 -34.65
C ALA A 195 -31.12 34.21 -34.97
N SER A 196 -30.47 35.24 -34.43
CA SER A 196 -30.84 36.65 -34.69
C SER A 196 -30.66 37.02 -36.15
N LEU A 197 -29.55 36.59 -36.78
CA LEU A 197 -29.30 36.81 -38.20
C LEU A 197 -30.33 36.11 -39.10
N ILE A 198 -30.74 34.90 -38.76
CA ILE A 198 -31.77 34.14 -39.51
C ILE A 198 -33.12 34.87 -39.45
N VAL A 199 -33.51 35.37 -38.27
CA VAL A 199 -34.76 36.14 -38.11
C VAL A 199 -34.71 37.45 -38.91
N ALA A 200 -33.61 38.18 -38.85
CA ALA A 200 -33.43 39.42 -39.61
C ALA A 200 -33.52 39.19 -41.13
N ALA A 201 -32.87 38.13 -41.63
CA ALA A 201 -32.94 37.74 -43.04
C ALA A 201 -34.37 37.36 -43.45
N GLY A 202 -35.12 36.64 -42.60
CA GLY A 202 -36.52 36.29 -42.84
C GLY A 202 -37.43 37.52 -42.95
N ILE A 203 -37.25 38.52 -42.07
CA ILE A 203 -38.01 39.77 -42.11
C ILE A 203 -37.69 40.56 -43.39
N LEU A 204 -36.40 40.70 -43.73
CA LEU A 204 -35.96 41.37 -44.97
C LEU A 204 -36.55 40.71 -46.21
N LEU A 205 -36.52 39.38 -46.28
CA LEU A 205 -37.08 38.62 -47.39
C LEU A 205 -38.58 38.87 -47.52
N ALA A 206 -39.34 38.83 -46.42
CA ALA A 206 -40.77 39.11 -46.42
C ALA A 206 -41.10 40.53 -46.92
N VAL A 207 -40.30 41.53 -46.53
CA VAL A 207 -40.46 42.92 -46.99
C VAL A 207 -40.18 43.04 -48.50
N VAL A 208 -39.13 42.40 -49.00
CA VAL A 208 -38.79 42.40 -50.45
C VAL A 208 -39.89 41.73 -51.27
N LEU A 209 -40.40 40.59 -50.81
CA LEU A 209 -41.51 39.89 -51.48
C LEU A 209 -42.79 40.74 -51.51
N LYS A 210 -43.10 41.45 -50.41
CA LYS A 210 -44.26 42.35 -50.35
C LYS A 210 -44.12 43.57 -51.28
N LYS A 211 -42.91 44.11 -51.45
CA LYS A 211 -42.65 45.22 -52.39
C LYS A 211 -42.75 44.79 -53.86
N ARG A 212 -42.40 43.54 -54.19
CA ARG A 212 -42.51 43.00 -55.57
C ARG A 212 -43.94 42.62 -55.97
N SER A 213 -44.83 42.44 -54.99
CA SER A 213 -46.24 42.11 -55.20
C SER A 213 -47.15 43.34 -55.38
N LYS A 214 -46.60 44.56 -55.32
CA LYS A 214 -47.30 45.82 -55.64
C LYS A 214 -46.71 46.40 -56.91
#